data_AF-A0A9E5LY49-F1
#
_entry.id   AF-A0A9E5LY49-F1
#
_cell.length_a   1.000
_cell.length_b   1.000
_cell.length_c   1.000
_cell.angle_alpha   90.00
_cell.angle_beta   90.00
_cell.angle_gamma   90.00
#
_symmetry.space_group_name_H-M   'P 1'
#
loop_
_entity.id
_entity.type
_entity.pdbx_description
1 polymer ?
#
loop_
_entity_poly.entity_id
_entity_poly.type
_entity_poly.pdbx_seq_one_letter_code
_entity_poly.pdbx_strand_id
1 'polypeptide(L)'
;MIVTLLIVHGLVGVALLGALTHQCASFVRAGTRNSFAGRYAAVAPRGFVAAVVFLYVAEIATAALLYPSYRLDVRVPFEEMSLGWAVGLFELKEHAGGIALGMLPAYAFLWSRADDATLQRARSLVTILLAAVVWFDFLVGHVLNNIRGLG
;
A
#
# COMPACT_ATOMS: atom_id res chain seq x y z
N MET A 1 12.87 -8.62 -18.70
CA MET A 1 13.32 -8.33 -17.33
C MET A 1 12.45 -7.27 -16.65
N ILE A 2 12.22 -6.10 -17.28
CA ILE A 2 11.35 -5.04 -16.73
C ILE A 2 9.90 -5.50 -16.54
N VAL A 3 9.30 -6.17 -17.53
CA VAL A 3 7.91 -6.69 -17.42
C VAL A 3 7.75 -7.67 -16.26
N THR A 4 8.68 -8.61 -16.09
CA THR A 4 8.66 -9.56 -14.96
C THR A 4 8.72 -8.83 -13.62
N LEU A 5 9.60 -7.83 -13.50
CA LEU A 5 9.72 -7.01 -12.29
C LEU A 5 8.44 -6.21 -12.03
N LEU A 6 7.80 -5.66 -13.08
CA LEU A 6 6.53 -4.95 -12.99
C LEU A 6 5.39 -5.88 -12.51
N ILE A 7 5.33 -7.11 -13.02
CA ILE A 7 4.37 -8.12 -12.56
C ILE A 7 4.61 -8.43 -11.09
N VAL A 8 5.86 -8.67 -10.68
CA VAL A 8 6.20 -8.93 -9.27
C VAL A 8 5.82 -7.75 -8.39
N HIS A 9 6.17 -6.52 -8.79
CA HIS A 9 5.79 -5.30 -8.08
C HIS A 9 4.27 -5.19 -7.90
N GLY A 10 3.51 -5.40 -8.98
CA GLY A 10 2.05 -5.39 -8.95
C GLY A 10 1.46 -6.47 -8.02
N LEU A 11 1.99 -7.69 -8.05
CA LEU A 11 1.54 -8.79 -7.17
C LEU A 11 1.84 -8.50 -5.70
N VAL A 12 3.03 -7.96 -5.40
CA VAL A 12 3.39 -7.53 -4.03
C VAL A 12 2.46 -6.41 -3.57
N GLY A 13 2.18 -5.44 -4.44
CA GLY A 13 1.23 -4.35 -4.19
C GLY A 13 -0.17 -4.86 -3.86
N VAL A 14 -0.72 -5.79 -4.66
CA VAL A 14 -2.03 -6.43 -4.39
C VAL A 14 -2.02 -7.18 -3.06
N ALA A 15 -0.96 -7.92 -2.75
CA ALA A 15 -0.85 -8.65 -1.48
C ALA A 15 -0.79 -7.69 -0.29
N LEU A 16 -0.04 -6.59 -0.39
CA LEU A 16 0.06 -5.56 0.64
C LEU A 16 -1.29 -4.86 0.86
N LEU A 17 -1.94 -4.47 -0.24
CA LEU A 17 -3.28 -3.87 -0.25
C LEU A 17 -4.28 -4.78 0.47
N GLY A 18 -4.27 -6.08 0.14
CA GLY A 18 -5.12 -7.08 0.78
C GLY A 18 -4.83 -7.23 2.26
N ALA A 19 -3.55 -7.34 2.66
CA ALA A 19 -3.14 -7.49 4.05
C ALA A 19 -3.61 -6.31 4.93
N LEU A 20 -3.37 -5.08 4.48
CA LEU A 20 -3.79 -3.88 5.19
C LEU A 20 -5.32 -3.74 5.23
N THR A 21 -6.00 -4.04 4.13
CA THR A 21 -7.48 -3.98 4.06
C THR A 21 -8.12 -4.98 5.03
N HIS A 22 -7.64 -6.21 5.07
CA HIS A 22 -8.10 -7.21 6.04
C HIS A 22 -7.80 -6.82 7.48
N GLN A 23 -6.61 -6.27 7.75
CA GLN A 23 -6.25 -5.80 9.08
C GLN A 23 -7.18 -4.65 9.52
N CYS A 24 -7.48 -3.69 8.63
CA CYS A 24 -8.44 -2.62 8.89
C CYS A 24 -9.87 -3.15 9.09
N ALA A 25 -10.30 -4.14 8.31
CA ALA A 25 -11.63 -4.73 8.43
C ALA A 25 -11.88 -5.32 9.82
N SER A 26 -10.85 -5.83 10.48
CA SER A 26 -10.94 -6.35 11.86
C SER A 26 -11.33 -5.29 12.91
N PHE A 27 -11.16 -4.00 12.60
CA PHE A 27 -11.56 -2.91 13.50
C PHE A 27 -13.06 -2.62 13.42
N VAL A 28 -13.71 -3.04 12.33
CA VAL A 28 -15.16 -2.89 12.18
C VAL A 28 -15.82 -3.98 12.99
N ARG A 29 -16.78 -3.61 13.86
CA ARG A 29 -17.69 -4.58 14.47
C ARG A 29 -18.63 -5.11 13.39
N ALA A 30 -18.16 -6.04 12.57
CA ALA A 30 -19.04 -6.78 11.68
C ALA A 30 -20.02 -7.58 12.55
N GLY A 31 -21.28 -7.67 12.10
CA GLY A 31 -22.37 -8.33 12.82
C GLY A 31 -22.15 -9.82 13.07
N THR A 32 -23.19 -10.64 12.92
CA THR A 32 -23.05 -12.08 13.23
C THR A 32 -21.92 -12.72 12.42
N ARG A 33 -21.12 -13.58 13.08
CA ARG A 33 -20.00 -14.33 12.45
C ARG A 33 -20.42 -15.18 11.24
N ASN A 34 -21.73 -15.39 11.06
CA ASN A 34 -22.31 -16.15 9.97
C ASN A 34 -22.46 -15.35 8.66
N SER A 35 -22.27 -14.03 8.71
CA SER A 35 -22.29 -13.18 7.50
C SER A 35 -20.92 -13.17 6.80
N PHE A 36 -20.91 -12.89 5.49
CA PHE A 36 -19.67 -12.70 4.74
C PHE A 36 -18.79 -11.61 5.38
N ALA A 37 -19.36 -10.44 5.68
CA ALA A 37 -18.66 -9.35 6.35
C ALA A 37 -18.14 -9.75 7.74
N GLY A 38 -18.94 -10.54 8.49
CA GLY A 38 -18.53 -11.13 9.77
C GLY A 38 -17.27 -11.98 9.64
N ARG A 39 -17.21 -12.87 8.65
CA ARG A 39 -16.02 -13.70 8.37
C ARG A 39 -14.83 -12.89 7.88
N TYR A 40 -15.08 -11.90 7.01
CA TYR A 40 -14.05 -11.03 6.46
C TYR A 40 -13.34 -10.20 7.56
N ALA A 41 -14.10 -9.71 8.54
CA ALA A 41 -13.57 -8.96 9.68
C ALA A 41 -13.06 -9.86 10.82
N ALA A 42 -13.42 -11.14 10.88
CA ALA A 42 -13.05 -12.06 11.97
C ALA A 42 -11.60 -12.58 11.89
N VAL A 43 -10.68 -11.76 11.40
CA VAL A 43 -9.25 -12.07 11.31
C VAL A 43 -8.52 -11.58 12.56
N ALA A 44 -7.43 -12.26 12.95
CA ALA A 44 -6.57 -11.79 14.03
C ALA A 44 -5.61 -10.70 13.49
N PRO A 45 -5.78 -9.42 13.83
CA PRO A 45 -5.04 -8.35 13.17
C PRO A 45 -3.54 -8.37 13.47
N ARG A 46 -3.12 -8.93 14.62
CA ARG A 46 -1.71 -9.12 14.96
C ARG A 46 -0.99 -10.04 13.97
N GLY A 47 -1.71 -10.99 13.34
CA GLY A 47 -1.15 -11.94 12.38
C GLY A 47 -0.66 -11.30 11.07
N PHE A 48 -1.16 -10.11 10.72
CA PHE A 48 -0.78 -9.42 9.48
C PHE A 48 0.51 -8.59 9.61
N VAL A 49 0.99 -8.33 10.83
CA VAL A 49 2.03 -7.30 11.07
C VAL A 49 3.33 -7.63 10.34
N ALA A 50 3.81 -8.86 10.44
CA ALA A 50 5.04 -9.28 9.76
C ALA A 50 4.87 -9.26 8.24
N ALA A 51 3.71 -9.70 7.74
CA ALA A 51 3.39 -9.68 6.32
C ALA A 51 3.34 -8.23 5.79
N VAL A 52 2.68 -7.31 6.48
CA VAL A 52 2.61 -5.89 6.10
C VAL A 52 4.02 -5.28 6.03
N VAL A 53 4.85 -5.46 7.05
CA VAL A 53 6.21 -4.90 7.04
C VAL A 53 7.05 -5.48 5.90
N PHE A 54 7.03 -6.81 5.72
CA PHE A 54 7.79 -7.46 4.67
C PHE A 54 7.32 -7.04 3.27
N LEU A 55 6.01 -7.07 3.02
CA LEU A 55 5.41 -6.70 1.74
C LEU A 55 5.66 -5.23 1.41
N TYR A 56 5.60 -4.34 2.39
CA TYR A 56 5.90 -2.92 2.18
C TYR A 56 7.36 -2.70 1.79
N VAL A 57 8.30 -3.33 2.50
CA VAL A 57 9.73 -3.24 2.15
C VAL A 57 10.00 -3.82 0.76
N ALA A 58 9.35 -4.94 0.41
CA ALA A 58 9.47 -5.54 -0.91
C ALA A 58 8.86 -4.65 -2.01
N GLU A 59 7.74 -3.99 -1.74
CA GLU A 59 7.08 -3.06 -2.66
C GLU A 59 7.98 -1.87 -2.97
N ILE A 60 8.55 -1.22 -1.94
CA ILE A 60 9.50 -0.11 -2.10
C ILE A 60 10.78 -0.57 -2.82
N ALA A 61 11.30 -1.75 -2.49
CA ALA A 61 12.50 -2.27 -3.14
C ALA A 61 12.28 -2.51 -4.64
N THR A 62 11.15 -3.12 -5.01
CA THR A 62 10.81 -3.33 -6.42
C THR A 62 10.50 -2.01 -7.13
N ALA A 63 9.85 -1.05 -6.46
CA ALA A 63 9.64 0.30 -6.98
C ALA A 63 10.95 1.04 -7.25
N ALA A 64 11.91 0.97 -6.32
CA ALA A 64 13.23 1.58 -6.49
C ALA A 64 13.99 1.01 -7.69
N LEU A 65 13.86 -0.29 -7.97
CA LEU A 65 14.43 -0.93 -9.15
C LEU A 65 13.73 -0.51 -10.46
N LEU A 66 12.42 -0.24 -10.42
CA LEU A 66 11.65 0.25 -11.57
C LEU A 66 11.81 1.76 -11.80
N TYR A 67 12.24 2.50 -10.78
CA TYR A 67 12.26 3.97 -10.79
C TYR A 67 13.03 4.59 -11.97
N PRO A 68 14.24 4.12 -12.35
CA PRO A 68 14.96 4.69 -13.49
C PRO A 68 14.18 4.57 -14.80
N SER A 69 13.60 3.39 -15.07
CA SER A 69 12.77 3.17 -16.26
C SER A 69 11.52 4.03 -16.23
N TYR A 70 10.86 4.17 -15.07
CA TYR A 70 9.72 5.08 -14.96
C TYR A 70 10.09 6.53 -15.33
N ARG A 71 11.22 7.03 -14.81
CA ARG A 71 11.65 8.42 -15.04
C ARG A 71 11.97 8.72 -16.50
N LEU A 72 12.48 7.74 -17.25
CA LEU A 72 12.79 7.89 -18.67
C LEU A 72 11.59 7.58 -19.55
N ASP A 73 10.89 6.48 -19.29
CA ASP A 73 9.91 5.91 -20.22
C ASP A 73 8.48 6.39 -19.96
N VAL A 74 8.20 6.98 -18.80
CA VAL A 74 6.85 7.43 -18.40
C VAL A 74 6.81 8.93 -18.15
N ARG A 75 7.71 9.47 -17.31
CA ARG A 75 7.69 10.89 -16.96
C ARG A 75 7.90 11.80 -18.17
N VAL A 76 8.95 11.55 -18.96
CA VAL A 76 9.27 12.37 -20.13
C VAL A 76 8.09 12.40 -21.12
N PRO A 77 7.50 11.26 -21.54
CA PRO A 77 6.30 11.29 -22.37
C PRO A 77 5.11 12.03 -21.76
N PHE A 78 4.88 11.92 -20.45
CA PHE A 78 3.79 12.65 -19.80
C PHE A 78 4.02 14.17 -19.83
N GLU A 79 5.26 14.63 -19.68
CA GLU A 79 5.62 16.04 -19.81
C GLU A 79 5.45 16.52 -21.26
N GLU A 80 5.92 15.73 -22.25
CA GLU A 80 5.74 16.03 -23.67
C GLU A 80 4.26 16.08 -24.09
N MET A 81 3.41 15.23 -23.50
CA MET A 81 1.96 15.25 -23.68
C MET A 81 1.24 16.32 -22.85
N SER A 82 1.96 17.17 -22.12
CA SER A 82 1.39 18.21 -21.24
C SER A 82 0.46 17.64 -20.14
N LEU A 83 0.68 16.39 -19.71
CA LEU A 83 -0.07 15.73 -18.64
C LEU A 83 0.51 16.04 -17.26
N GLY A 84 0.66 17.33 -16.92
CA GLY A 84 1.27 17.77 -15.66
C GLY A 84 0.56 17.24 -14.40
N TRP A 85 -0.75 16.98 -14.49
CA TRP A 85 -1.51 16.36 -13.40
C TRP A 85 -1.09 14.89 -13.15
N ALA A 86 -0.72 14.14 -14.19
CA ALA A 86 -0.30 12.76 -14.08
C ALA A 86 1.10 12.66 -13.45
N VAL A 87 1.99 13.57 -13.83
CA VAL A 87 3.30 13.76 -13.18
C VAL A 87 3.12 14.14 -11.70
N GLY A 88 2.24 15.10 -11.41
CA GLY A 88 1.94 15.52 -10.04
C GLY A 88 1.35 14.40 -9.17
N LEU A 89 0.46 13.57 -9.72
CA LEU A 89 -0.05 12.38 -9.01
C LEU A 89 1.06 11.38 -8.71
N PHE A 90 2.00 11.19 -9.63
CA PHE A 90 3.15 10.34 -9.38
C PHE A 90 4.01 10.87 -8.23
N GLU A 91 4.38 12.15 -8.26
CA GLU A 91 5.18 12.77 -7.21
C GLU A 91 4.47 12.69 -5.84
N LEU A 92 3.15 12.90 -5.82
CA LEU A 92 2.36 12.76 -4.59
C LEU A 92 2.39 11.34 -4.03
N LYS A 93 2.28 10.31 -4.87
CA LYS A 93 2.37 8.92 -4.40
C LYS A 93 3.78 8.56 -3.94
N GLU A 94 4.83 9.10 -4.56
CA GLU A 94 6.20 8.88 -4.09
C GLU A 94 6.40 9.43 -2.67
N HIS A 95 5.90 10.63 -2.41
CA HIS A 95 5.95 11.22 -1.07
C HIS A 95 5.09 10.46 -0.07
N ALA A 96 3.88 10.05 -0.46
CA ALA A 96 3.00 9.27 0.39
C ALA A 96 3.65 7.93 0.79
N GLY A 97 4.15 7.17 -0.19
CA GLY A 97 4.86 5.91 0.03
C GLY A 97 6.13 6.08 0.88
N GLY A 98 6.88 7.17 0.70
CA GLY A 98 8.04 7.49 1.53
C GLY A 98 7.68 7.84 2.99
N ILE A 99 6.61 8.60 3.20
CA ILE A 99 6.11 8.92 4.55
C ILE A 99 5.65 7.64 5.26
N ALA A 100 4.86 6.81 4.59
CA ALA A 100 4.38 5.55 5.15
C ALA A 100 5.52 4.55 5.42
N LEU A 101 6.59 4.54 4.61
CA LEU A 101 7.82 3.80 4.93
C LEU A 101 8.42 4.27 6.26
N GLY A 102 8.54 5.58 6.46
CA GLY A 102 9.02 6.17 7.72
C GLY A 102 8.13 5.85 8.93
N MET A 103 6.86 5.51 8.70
CA MET A 103 5.90 5.12 9.75
C MET A 103 5.97 3.63 10.12
N LEU A 104 6.60 2.77 9.31
CA LEU A 104 6.66 1.33 9.58
C LEU A 104 7.25 0.97 10.96
N PRO A 105 8.33 1.61 11.46
CA PRO A 105 8.84 1.30 12.80
C PRO A 105 7.81 1.60 13.90
N ALA A 106 7.07 2.71 13.77
CA ALA A 106 6.01 3.06 14.72
C ALA A 106 4.85 2.06 14.64
N TYR A 107 4.45 1.66 13.43
CA TYR A 107 3.46 0.60 13.22
C TYR A 107 3.88 -0.71 13.91
N ALA A 108 5.10 -1.19 13.65
CA ALA A 108 5.63 -2.42 14.21
C ALA A 108 5.72 -2.36 15.75
N PHE A 109 6.19 -1.24 16.30
CA PHE A 109 6.27 -0.99 17.74
C PHE A 109 4.89 -1.00 18.42
N LEU A 110 3.90 -0.33 17.82
CA LEU A 110 2.54 -0.28 18.36
C LEU A 110 1.91 -1.67 18.37
N TRP A 111 2.14 -2.47 17.32
CA TRP A 111 1.65 -3.84 17.21
C TRP A 111 2.43 -4.87 18.05
N SER A 112 3.69 -4.61 18.40
CA SER A 112 4.41 -5.45 19.37
C SER A 112 3.78 -5.39 20.77
N ARG A 113 3.01 -4.33 21.05
CA ARG A 113 2.24 -4.11 22.29
C ARG A 113 0.73 -4.32 22.08
N ALA A 114 0.35 -5.27 21.25
CA ALA A 114 -1.06 -5.53 20.91
C ALA A 114 -1.98 -5.72 22.12
N ASP A 115 -1.44 -6.21 23.24
CA ASP A 115 -2.18 -6.50 24.47
C ASP A 115 -2.44 -5.24 25.32
N ASP A 116 -1.77 -4.13 25.03
CA ASP A 116 -2.02 -2.84 25.66
C ASP A 116 -3.25 -2.17 25.03
N ALA A 117 -4.33 -2.05 25.80
CA ALA A 117 -5.58 -1.43 25.38
C ALA A 117 -5.47 0.09 25.18
N THR A 118 -4.55 0.77 25.89
CA THR A 118 -4.36 2.22 25.78
C THR A 118 -3.84 2.62 24.40
N LEU A 119 -3.07 1.73 23.76
CA LEU A 119 -2.50 1.91 22.43
C LEU A 119 -3.42 1.46 21.28
N GLN A 120 -4.62 0.96 21.57
CA GLN A 120 -5.52 0.41 20.55
C GLN A 120 -5.86 1.46 19.48
N ARG A 121 -6.19 2.69 19.88
CA ARG A 121 -6.52 3.77 18.94
C ARG A 121 -5.33 4.13 18.05
N ALA A 122 -4.13 4.22 18.63
CA ALA A 122 -2.92 4.52 17.88
C ALA A 122 -2.62 3.42 16.83
N ARG A 123 -2.72 2.14 17.22
CA ARG A 123 -2.61 0.99 16.30
C ARG A 123 -3.58 1.07 15.14
N SER A 124 -4.85 1.34 15.42
CA SER A 124 -5.87 1.42 14.38
C SER A 124 -5.63 2.59 13.44
N LEU A 125 -5.29 3.78 13.97
CA LEU A 125 -5.02 4.97 13.15
C LEU A 125 -3.80 4.79 12.24
N VAL A 126 -2.68 4.28 12.76
CA VAL A 126 -1.50 4.04 11.92
C VAL A 126 -1.78 3.00 10.84
N THR A 127 -2.54 1.94 11.16
CA THR A 127 -2.89 0.89 10.19
C THR A 127 -3.81 1.44 9.10
N ILE A 128 -4.81 2.27 9.46
CA ILE A 128 -5.71 2.93 8.50
C ILE A 128 -4.94 3.89 7.61
N LEU A 129 -4.00 4.66 8.16
CA LEU A 129 -3.18 5.59 7.38
C LEU A 129 -2.28 4.85 6.38
N LEU A 130 -1.62 3.78 6.81
CA LEU A 130 -0.86 2.92 5.90
C LEU A 130 -1.76 2.33 4.80
N ALA A 131 -2.95 1.85 5.17
CA ALA A 131 -3.92 1.33 4.20
C ALA A 131 -4.35 2.40 3.18
N ALA A 132 -4.62 3.62 3.64
CA ALA A 132 -5.02 4.73 2.78
C ALA A 132 -3.92 5.11 1.78
N VAL A 133 -2.66 5.17 2.24
CA VAL A 133 -1.50 5.41 1.36
C VAL A 133 -1.35 4.30 0.33
N VAL A 134 -1.36 3.04 0.76
CA VAL A 134 -1.20 1.90 -0.18
C VAL A 134 -2.36 1.82 -1.18
N TRP A 135 -3.60 2.11 -0.77
CA TRP A 135 -4.74 2.22 -1.68
C TRP A 135 -4.54 3.34 -2.70
N PHE A 136 -4.11 4.52 -2.25
CA PHE A 136 -3.83 5.65 -3.11
C PHE A 136 -2.71 5.33 -4.12
N ASP A 137 -1.59 4.81 -3.65
CA ASP A 137 -0.42 4.48 -4.48
C ASP A 137 -0.76 3.41 -5.53
N PHE A 138 -1.53 2.38 -5.15
CA PHE A 138 -1.98 1.32 -6.04
C PHE A 138 -2.92 1.85 -7.13
N LEU A 139 -3.93 2.66 -6.75
CA LEU A 139 -4.89 3.24 -7.70
C LEU A 139 -4.21 4.20 -8.67
N VAL A 140 -3.37 5.09 -8.16
CA VAL A 140 -2.60 6.02 -9.00
C VAL A 140 -1.68 5.23 -9.92
N GLY A 141 -0.94 4.24 -9.41
CA GLY A 141 -0.09 3.37 -10.22
C GLY A 141 -0.85 2.74 -11.38
N HIS A 142 -2.06 2.21 -11.13
CA HIS A 142 -2.89 1.61 -12.17
C HIS A 142 -3.39 2.64 -13.20
N VAL A 143 -3.83 3.82 -12.76
CA VAL A 143 -4.24 4.92 -13.66
C VAL A 143 -3.10 5.35 -14.56
N LEU A 144 -1.91 5.59 -14.01
CA LEU A 144 -0.73 6.01 -14.79
C LEU A 144 -0.28 4.93 -15.77
N ASN A 145 -0.33 3.65 -15.37
CA ASN A 145 0.00 2.53 -16.24
C ASN A 145 -0.97 2.44 -17.44
N ASN A 146 -2.27 2.65 -17.20
CA ASN A 146 -3.29 2.65 -18.25
C ASN A 146 -3.12 3.81 -19.23
N ILE A 147 -2.78 5.03 -18.74
CA ILE A 147 -2.47 6.18 -19.60
C ILE A 147 -1.25 5.89 -20.48
N ARG A 148 -0.24 5.19 -19.94
CA ARG A 148 0.96 4.84 -20.70
C ARG A 148 0.73 3.76 -21.77
N GLY A 149 -0.36 3.00 -21.67
CA GLY A 149 -0.72 1.90 -22.57
C GLY A 149 -0.10 0.54 -22.21
N LEU A 150 0.29 0.36 -20.94
CA LEU A 150 0.97 -0.85 -20.44
C LEU A 150 0.00 -1.84 -19.73
N GLY A 151 -1.26 -1.88 -20.18
CA GLY A 151 -2.36 -2.65 -19.57
C GLY A 151 -2.02 -4.09 -19.19
#